data_AF-A0A9W6GSD7-F1
#
_entry.id   AF-A0A9W6GSD7-F1
#
_cell.length_a   1.000
_cell.length_b   1.000
_cell.length_c   1.000
_cell.angle_alpha   90.00
_cell.angle_beta   90.00
_cell.angle_gamma   90.00
#
_symmetry.space_group_name_H-M   'P 1'
#
loop_
_entity.id
_entity.type
_entity.pdbx_description
1 polymer ?
#
loop_
_entity_poly.entity_id
_entity_poly.type
_entity_poly.pdbx_seq_one_letter_code
_entity_poly.pdbx_strand_id
1 'polypeptide(L)'
;MSGGPAPRPGPIPAGGEREQSCPLCARELGHIRVTGHHLIPRRYKGKETRLLHAVCHRKIHATFTDQELRDHYNSFERLLAHEDIRVFVEWVRNKPPEFYVPTQMSRRRQDSR
;
A
#
# COMPACT_ATOMS: atom_id res chain seq x y z
N MET A 1 -31.74 -31.47 18.91
CA MET A 1 -30.96 -30.56 18.04
C MET A 1 -29.73 -30.13 18.81
N SER A 2 -28.60 -30.81 18.62
CA SER A 2 -27.40 -30.59 19.42
C SER A 2 -26.31 -30.02 18.50
N GLY A 3 -26.39 -28.71 18.24
CA GLY A 3 -25.33 -27.97 17.55
C GLY A 3 -24.20 -27.71 18.54
N GLY A 4 -23.13 -28.50 18.46
CA GLY A 4 -21.91 -28.26 19.24
C GLY A 4 -21.25 -26.92 18.87
N PRO A 5 -20.56 -26.25 19.81
CA PRO A 5 -19.94 -24.97 19.55
C PRO A 5 -18.80 -25.10 18.53
N ALA A 6 -18.74 -24.14 17.61
CA ALA A 6 -17.72 -24.03 16.58
C ALA A 6 -16.30 -24.05 17.17
N PRO A 7 -15.32 -24.67 16.49
CA PRO A 7 -13.95 -24.71 16.97
C PRO A 7 -13.37 -23.29 17.02
N ARG A 8 -12.83 -22.94 18.19
CA ARG A 8 -11.97 -21.78 18.40
C ARG A 8 -10.77 -21.85 17.43
N PRO A 9 -10.45 -20.79 16.66
CA PRO A 9 -9.24 -20.81 15.84
C PRO A 9 -8.01 -20.91 16.74
N GLY A 10 -7.22 -21.97 16.57
CA GLY A 10 -5.94 -22.13 17.26
C GLY A 10 -4.95 -21.02 16.90
N PRO A 11 -3.90 -20.80 17.71
CA PRO A 11 -2.88 -19.82 17.38
C PRO A 11 -2.20 -20.21 16.06
N ILE A 12 -2.23 -19.25 15.13
CA ILE A 12 -1.65 -19.35 13.79
C ILE A 12 -0.13 -19.45 13.96
N PRO A 13 0.58 -20.42 13.33
CA PRO A 13 2.02 -20.55 13.49
C PRO A 13 2.73 -19.29 12.97
N ALA A 14 3.55 -18.68 13.82
CA ALA A 14 4.51 -17.64 13.49
C ALA A 14 5.65 -18.25 12.65
N GLY A 15 5.41 -18.37 11.34
CA GLY A 15 6.37 -18.91 10.38
C GLY A 15 6.50 -17.95 9.21
N GLY A 16 7.38 -16.95 9.36
CA GLY A 16 7.72 -16.01 8.30
C GLY A 16 8.17 -14.65 8.82
N GLU A 17 9.26 -14.61 9.58
CA GLU A 17 10.07 -13.40 9.75
C GLU A 17 10.46 -12.87 8.36
N ARG A 18 9.62 -11.97 7.84
CA ARG A 18 10.04 -10.92 6.93
C ARG A 18 9.39 -9.67 7.51
N GLU A 19 10.08 -9.07 8.48
CA GLU A 19 9.87 -7.74 9.04
C GLU A 19 9.98 -6.69 7.92
N GLN A 20 9.15 -6.78 6.89
CA GLN A 20 9.22 -5.92 5.74
C GLN A 20 8.46 -4.66 6.13
N SER A 21 9.17 -3.56 6.27
CA SER A 21 8.53 -2.26 6.42
C SER A 21 8.08 -1.74 5.06
N CYS A 22 6.91 -1.12 5.01
CA CYS A 22 6.41 -0.47 3.81
C CYS A 22 7.32 0.72 3.47
N PRO A 23 8.01 0.76 2.32
CA PRO A 23 8.93 1.84 1.96
C PRO A 23 8.23 3.20 1.75
N LEU A 24 6.90 3.23 1.68
CA LEU A 24 6.14 4.48 1.57
C LEU A 24 5.79 5.07 2.95
N CYS A 25 5.29 4.26 3.89
CA CYS A 25 4.81 4.76 5.18
C CYS A 25 5.64 4.33 6.39
N ALA A 26 6.71 3.57 6.16
CA ALA A 26 7.62 3.01 7.16
C ALA A 26 6.95 2.13 8.24
N ARG A 27 5.69 1.71 8.03
CA ARG A 27 4.99 0.76 8.91
C ARG A 27 5.29 -0.68 8.54
N GLU A 28 5.26 -1.56 9.52
CA GLU A 28 5.36 -3.01 9.33
C GLU A 28 4.28 -3.51 8.36
N LEU A 29 4.71 -4.23 7.33
CA LEU A 29 3.82 -4.97 6.43
C LEU A 29 3.37 -6.20 7.20
N GLY A 30 2.26 -6.05 7.93
CA GLY A 30 1.59 -7.18 8.55
C GLY A 30 1.20 -8.24 7.51
N HIS A 31 0.69 -9.38 7.97
CA HIS A 31 0.45 -10.53 7.09
C HIS A 31 -0.78 -10.36 6.17
N ILE A 32 -1.56 -9.30 6.34
CA ILE A 32 -2.86 -9.13 5.68
C ILE A 32 -2.85 -7.87 4.80
N ARG A 33 -3.33 -8.00 3.55
CA ARG A 33 -3.55 -6.92 2.57
C ARG A 33 -2.27 -6.19 2.14
N VAL A 34 -1.21 -6.93 1.85
CA VAL A 34 -0.01 -6.44 1.18
C VAL A 34 -0.11 -6.70 -0.31
N THR A 35 0.28 -5.73 -1.13
CA THR A 35 0.25 -5.80 -2.59
C THR A 35 1.58 -5.35 -3.17
N GLY A 36 2.05 -6.04 -4.21
CA GLY A 36 3.23 -5.61 -4.97
C GLY A 36 2.91 -4.42 -5.87
N HIS A 37 3.67 -3.35 -5.72
CA HIS A 37 3.62 -2.17 -6.57
C HIS A 37 4.89 -2.10 -7.43
N HIS A 38 4.72 -1.71 -8.69
CA HIS A 38 5.85 -1.47 -9.60
C HIS A 38 6.02 0.05 -9.74
N LEU A 39 7.16 0.58 -9.27
CA LEU A 39 7.46 2.02 -9.39
C LEU A 39 7.56 2.46 -10.86
N ILE A 40 8.08 1.58 -11.70
CA ILE A 40 8.06 1.73 -13.15
C ILE A 40 7.10 0.66 -13.68
N PRO A 41 6.02 1.03 -14.39
CA PRO A 41 5.08 0.05 -14.92
C PRO A 41 5.79 -0.97 -15.83
N ARG A 42 5.35 -2.24 -15.81
CA ARG A 42 5.95 -3.33 -16.60
C ARG A 42 6.07 -3.01 -18.09
N ARG A 43 5.12 -2.24 -18.64
CA ARG A 43 5.12 -1.76 -20.03
C ARG A 43 6.37 -0.95 -20.39
N TYR A 44 7.02 -0.34 -19.40
CA TYR A 44 8.25 0.45 -19.54
C TYR A 44 9.49 -0.28 -19.03
N LYS A 45 9.50 -1.62 -19.05
CA LYS A 45 10.60 -2.48 -18.57
C LYS A 45 10.90 -2.36 -17.07
N GLY A 46 9.95 -1.87 -16.26
CA GLY A 46 10.12 -1.86 -14.82
C GLY A 46 10.23 -3.27 -14.23
N LYS A 47 11.39 -3.59 -13.66
CA LYS A 47 11.69 -4.86 -12.98
C LYS A 47 11.53 -4.78 -11.47
N GLU A 48 11.39 -3.56 -10.96
CA GLU A 48 11.37 -3.32 -9.53
C GLU A 48 9.94 -3.42 -8.98
N THR A 49 9.67 -4.54 -8.31
CA THR A 49 8.44 -4.74 -7.54
C THR A 49 8.75 -4.54 -6.06
N ARG A 50 7.95 -3.72 -5.39
CA ARG A 50 8.08 -3.40 -3.96
C ARG A 50 6.77 -3.68 -3.26
N LEU A 51 6.86 -4.27 -2.07
CA LEU A 51 5.68 -4.60 -1.28
C LEU A 51 5.17 -3.35 -0.56
N LEU A 52 3.88 -3.06 -0.71
CA LEU A 52 3.20 -1.95 -0.05
C LEU A 52 1.89 -2.46 0.56
N HIS A 53 1.39 -1.78 1.60
CA HIS A 53 0.01 -2.01 2.03
C HIS A 53 -0.95 -1.68 0.88
N ALA A 54 -2.07 -2.40 0.79
CA ALA A 54 -3.10 -2.15 -0.22
C ALA A 54 -3.60 -0.69 -0.20
N VAL A 55 -3.66 -0.06 0.98
CA VAL A 55 -4.03 1.35 1.14
C VAL A 55 -2.99 2.30 0.55
N CYS A 56 -1.70 2.03 0.77
CA CYS A 56 -0.60 2.82 0.21
C CYS A 56 -0.57 2.67 -1.32
N HIS A 57 -0.70 1.45 -1.81
CA HIS A 57 -0.81 1.15 -3.23
C HIS A 57 -1.98 1.89 -3.89
N ARG A 58 -3.16 1.84 -3.25
CA ARG A 58 -4.35 2.55 -3.75
C ARG A 58 -4.17 4.08 -3.71
N LYS A 59 -3.51 4.64 -2.70
CA LYS A 59 -3.20 6.08 -2.64
C LYS A 59 -2.30 6.51 -3.80
N ILE A 60 -1.26 5.74 -4.14
CA ILE A 60 -0.38 6.03 -5.27
C ILE A 60 -1.21 6.10 -6.56
N HIS A 61 -1.98 5.06 -6.86
CA HIS A 61 -2.83 5.04 -8.07
C HIS A 61 -4.02 5.99 -8.00
N ALA A 62 -4.42 6.49 -6.83
CA ALA A 62 -5.42 7.53 -6.68
C ALA A 62 -4.85 8.94 -6.94
N THR A 63 -3.54 9.10 -6.78
CA THR A 63 -2.85 10.39 -6.89
C THR A 63 -2.19 10.57 -8.26
N PHE A 64 -1.59 9.51 -8.80
CA PHE A 64 -0.82 9.55 -10.04
C PHE A 64 -1.37 8.59 -11.10
N THR A 65 -1.12 8.96 -12.35
CA THR A 65 -1.28 8.09 -13.52
C THR A 65 -0.02 7.25 -13.75
N ASP A 66 -0.12 6.16 -14.52
CA ASP A 66 1.04 5.33 -14.87
C ASP A 66 2.12 6.10 -15.64
N GLN A 67 1.74 7.14 -16.41
CA GLN A 67 2.68 8.03 -17.09
C GLN A 67 3.44 8.92 -16.10
N GLU A 68 2.75 9.56 -15.16
CA GLU A 68 3.39 10.36 -14.12
C GLU A 68 4.31 9.52 -13.22
N LEU A 69 3.90 8.29 -12.89
CA LEU A 69 4.76 7.35 -12.14
C LEU A 69 6.04 7.05 -12.91
N ARG A 70 5.97 6.84 -14.22
CA ARG A 70 7.14 6.62 -15.05
C ARG A 70 8.03 7.88 -15.12
N ASP A 71 7.46 9.03 -15.46
CA ASP A 71 8.23 10.21 -15.87
C ASP A 71 8.70 11.05 -14.67
N HIS A 72 7.88 11.16 -13.63
CA HIS A 72 8.12 12.06 -12.50
C HIS A 72 8.18 11.38 -11.13
N TYR A 73 7.62 10.18 -10.95
CA TYR A 73 7.51 9.52 -9.64
C TYR A 73 8.00 8.07 -9.63
N ASN A 74 9.08 7.80 -10.36
CA ASN A 74 9.66 6.46 -10.52
C ASN A 74 10.51 6.00 -9.31
N SER A 75 10.40 6.67 -8.17
CA SER A 75 11.17 6.39 -6.94
C SER A 75 10.37 6.81 -5.71
N PHE A 76 10.54 6.11 -4.58
CA PHE A 76 9.82 6.44 -3.35
C PHE A 76 10.13 7.84 -2.82
N GLU A 77 11.37 8.30 -2.96
CA GLU A 77 11.77 9.66 -2.57
C GLU A 77 10.94 10.72 -3.32
N ARG A 78 10.71 10.49 -4.63
CA ARG A 78 9.88 11.39 -5.46
C ARG A 78 8.41 11.30 -5.09
N LEU A 79 7.91 10.10 -4.77
CA LEU A 79 6.54 9.94 -4.25
C LEU A 79 6.37 10.71 -2.93
N LEU A 80 7.34 10.60 -2.01
CA LEU A 80 7.32 11.28 -0.71
C LEU A 80 7.51 12.81 -0.82
N ALA A 81 8.14 13.29 -1.89
CA ALA A 81 8.25 14.71 -2.18
C ALA A 81 6.89 15.35 -2.54
N HIS A 82 5.89 14.56 -2.96
CA HIS A 82 4.57 15.08 -3.29
C HIS A 82 3.71 15.30 -2.04
N GLU A 83 3.11 16.48 -1.92
CA GLU A 83 2.34 16.89 -0.74
C GLU A 83 1.21 15.92 -0.38
N ASP A 84 0.37 15.52 -1.35
CA ASP A 84 -0.73 14.56 -1.12
C ASP A 84 -0.25 13.21 -0.54
N ILE A 85 0.92 12.75 -0.96
CA ILE A 85 1.49 11.50 -0.47
C ILE A 85 2.07 11.73 0.92
N ARG A 86 2.80 12.83 1.12
CA ARG A 86 3.41 13.17 2.41
C ARG A 86 2.37 13.31 3.51
N VAL A 87 1.29 14.04 3.26
CA VAL A 87 0.16 14.21 4.20
C VAL A 87 -0.50 12.86 4.50
N PHE A 88 -0.69 12.03 3.46
CA PHE A 88 -1.24 10.68 3.65
C PHE A 88 -0.32 9.79 4.50
N VAL A 89 0.99 9.82 4.25
CA VAL A 89 2.00 9.05 4.98
C VAL A 89 2.06 9.49 6.45
N GLU A 90 2.05 10.79 6.71
CA GLU A 90 2.02 11.35 8.06
C GLU A 90 0.72 11.01 8.81
N TRP A 91 -0.40 10.92 8.09
CA TRP A 91 -1.65 10.50 8.69
C TRP A 91 -1.69 8.98 8.96
N VAL A 92 -1.24 8.15 8.01
CA VAL A 92 -1.32 6.69 8.12
C VAL A 92 -0.27 6.11 9.07
N ARG A 93 0.90 6.76 9.25
CA ARG A 93 1.91 6.33 10.23
C ARG A 93 1.38 6.35 11.67
N ASN A 94 0.41 7.22 11.95
CA ASN A 94 -0.23 7.36 13.27
C ASN A 94 -1.40 6.36 13.48
N LYS A 95 -1.57 5.36 12.61
CA LYS A 95 -2.66 4.37 12.67
C LYS A 95 -2.10 2.96 12.89
N PRO A 96 -2.84 2.07 13.57
CA PRO A 96 -2.37 0.71 13.84
C PRO A 96 -2.10 -0.08 12.53
N PRO A 97 -1.20 -1.09 12.55
CA PRO A 97 -0.79 -1.87 11.38
C PRO A 97 -1.97 -2.53 10.65
N GLU A 98 -3.04 -2.88 11.37
CA GLU A 98 -4.28 -3.48 10.85
C GLU A 98 -5.26 -2.47 10.23
N PHE A 99 -4.99 -1.17 10.35
CA PHE A 99 -5.89 -0.11 9.92
C PHE A 99 -6.06 -0.08 8.39
N TYR A 100 -7.30 -0.28 7.94
CA TYR A 100 -7.70 -0.23 6.54
C TYR A 100 -8.80 0.79 6.34
N VAL A 101 -8.62 1.68 5.37
CA VAL A 101 -9.65 2.60 4.91
C VAL A 101 -9.75 2.57 3.38
N PRO A 102 -10.96 2.71 2.81
CA PRO A 102 -11.10 2.89 1.37
C PRO A 102 -10.53 4.25 0.96
N THR A 103 -9.47 4.24 0.14
CA THR A 103 -8.91 5.48 -0.43
C THR A 103 -9.77 5.96 -1.59
N GLN A 104 -10.31 7.18 -1.47
CA GLN A 104 -11.00 7.87 -2.55
C GLN A 104 -10.00 8.41 -3.58
N MET A 105 -10.40 8.41 -4.86
CA MET A 105 -9.60 8.97 -5.95
C MET A 105 -9.39 10.47 -5.75
N SER A 106 -8.18 10.99 -5.96
CA SER A 106 -7.94 12.43 -5.85
C SER A 106 -8.76 13.19 -6.90
N ARG A 107 -9.22 14.40 -6.57
CA ARG A 107 -9.97 15.25 -7.51
C ARG A 107 -9.15 15.54 -8.79
N ARG A 108 -7.83 15.72 -8.64
CA ARG A 108 -6.88 15.86 -9.76
C ARG A 108 -7.01 14.70 -10.76
N ARG A 109 -7.04 13.46 -10.26
CA ARG A 109 -7.15 12.27 -11.12
C ARG A 109 -8.54 12.07 -11.72
N GLN A 110 -9.59 12.56 -11.07
CA GLN A 110 -10.96 12.44 -11.60
C GLN A 110 -11.16 13.32 -12.84
N ASP A 111 -10.53 14.49 -12.87
CA ASP A 111 -10.64 15.48 -13.95
C ASP A 111 -9.83 15.10 -15.20
N SER A 112 -8.79 14.27 -15.05
CA SER A 112 -7.91 13.83 -16.14
C SER A 112 -8.37 12.55 -16.86
N ARG A 113 -9.65 12.21 -16.78
CA ARG A 113 -10.19 10.93 -17.29
C ARG A 113 -10.93 11.07 -18.62
#